data_AF-A0A957X9S9-F1
#
_entry.id   AF-A0A957X9S9-F1
#
_cell.length_a   1.000
_cell.length_b   1.000
_cell.length_c   1.000
_cell.angle_alpha   90.00
_cell.angle_beta   90.00
_cell.angle_gamma   90.00
#
_symmetry.space_group_name_H-M   'P 1'
#
loop_
_entity.id
_entity.type
_entity.pdbx_description
1 polymer ?
#
loop_
_entity_poly.entity_id
_entity_poly.type
_entity_poly.pdbx_seq_one_letter_code
_entity_poly.pdbx_strand_id
1 'polypeptide(L)'
;MPDIVMILGCLNQYLNRTRLRQLSYIVPALLVRTERVTMLGISRWPEKGGCYQTIQRFFKSPIVWAKVNWFFIHRHLLDPADVILISGDESMRLN
;
A
#
# COMPACT_ATOMS: atom_id res chain seq x y z
N MET A 1 2.72 -15.25 6.39
CA MET A 1 2.77 -13.88 5.82
C MET A 1 2.74 -12.75 6.89
N PRO A 2 3.47 -12.83 8.03
CA PRO A 2 3.59 -11.70 8.96
C PRO A 2 4.54 -10.59 8.48
N ASP A 3 5.46 -10.87 7.55
CA ASP A 3 6.58 -9.96 7.26
C ASP A 3 6.15 -8.65 6.61
N ILE A 4 5.31 -8.70 5.56
CA ILE A 4 4.89 -7.47 4.87
C ILE A 4 4.08 -6.55 5.78
N VAL A 5 3.22 -7.11 6.63
CA VAL A 5 2.41 -6.33 7.58
C VAL A 5 3.30 -5.67 8.63
N MET A 6 4.36 -6.35 9.07
CA MET A 6 5.35 -5.78 9.99
C MET A 6 6.05 -4.57 9.37
N ILE A 7 6.47 -4.68 8.10
CA ILE A 7 7.16 -3.60 7.38
C ILE A 7 6.24 -2.38 7.20
N LEU A 8 4.93 -2.59 6.99
CA LEU A 8 3.96 -1.49 6.92
C LEU A 8 3.82 -0.70 8.23
N GLY A 9 4.23 -1.27 9.38
CA GLY A 9 4.09 -0.66 10.70
C GLY A 9 4.75 0.72 10.82
N CYS A 10 5.80 0.99 10.05
CA CYS A 10 6.48 2.29 10.02
C CYS A 10 5.53 3.43 9.60
N LEU A 11 4.48 3.14 8.84
CA LEU A 11 3.56 4.13 8.30
C LEU A 11 2.59 4.72 9.34
N ASN A 12 2.65 4.31 10.61
CA ASN A 12 1.81 4.88 11.68
C ASN A 12 1.99 6.41 11.85
N GLN A 13 3.14 6.94 11.41
CA GLN A 13 3.46 8.36 11.47
C GLN A 13 2.66 9.19 10.45
N TYR A 14 2.14 8.54 9.39
CA TYR A 14 1.44 9.20 8.28
C TYR A 14 0.01 8.68 8.11
N LEU A 15 -0.27 7.48 8.61
CA LEU A 15 -1.58 6.83 8.57
C LEU A 15 -2.10 6.63 9.98
N ASN A 16 -3.36 7.00 10.21
CA ASN A 16 -4.02 6.66 11.45
C ASN A 16 -4.20 5.13 11.57
N ARG A 17 -4.47 4.66 12.79
CA ARG A 17 -4.63 3.24 13.10
C ARG A 17 -5.61 2.52 12.17
N THR A 18 -6.73 3.17 11.83
CA THR A 18 -7.74 2.60 10.93
C THR A 18 -7.21 2.42 9.51
N ARG A 19 -6.59 3.44 8.93
CA ARG A 19 -6.01 3.39 7.58
C ARG A 19 -4.85 2.41 7.50
N LEU A 20 -4.00 2.38 8.51
CA LEU A 20 -2.90 1.43 8.58
C LEU A 20 -3.43 -0.01 8.62
N ARG A 21 -4.44 -0.29 9.45
CA ARG A 21 -5.08 -1.61 9.50
C ARG A 21 -5.72 -2.00 8.17
N GLN A 22 -6.41 -1.06 7.51
CA GLN A 22 -6.99 -1.28 6.17
C GLN A 22 -5.90 -1.61 5.15
N LEU A 23 -4.79 -0.86 5.17
CA LEU A 23 -3.64 -1.10 4.30
C LEU A 23 -3.01 -2.48 4.55
N SER A 24 -2.91 -2.91 5.81
CA SER A 24 -2.42 -4.25 6.17
C SER A 24 -3.29 -5.39 5.62
N TYR A 25 -4.57 -5.15 5.30
CA TYR A 25 -5.40 -6.13 4.58
C TYR A 25 -5.28 -6.01 3.06
N ILE A 26 -5.16 -4.77 2.56
CA ILE A 26 -5.09 -4.48 1.12
C ILE A 26 -3.78 -4.99 0.51
N VAL A 27 -2.63 -4.67 1.13
CA VAL A 27 -1.32 -4.97 0.55
C VAL A 27 -1.10 -6.47 0.32
N PRO A 28 -1.36 -7.38 1.29
CA PRO A 28 -1.25 -8.81 1.03
C PRO A 28 -2.19 -9.29 -0.08
N ALA A 29 -3.43 -8.79 -0.12
CA ALA A 29 -4.38 -9.13 -1.17
C ALA A 29 -3.90 -8.69 -2.56
N LEU A 30 -3.22 -7.54 -2.65
CA LEU A 30 -2.61 -7.05 -3.89
C LEU A 30 -1.43 -7.92 -4.34
N LEU A 31 -0.59 -8.36 -3.39
CA LEU A 31 0.61 -9.15 -3.70
C LEU A 31 0.30 -10.58 -4.15
N VAL A 32 -0.86 -11.14 -3.77
CA VAL A 32 -1.27 -12.49 -4.14
C VAL A 32 -2.07 -12.54 -5.44
N ARG A 33 -2.70 -11.43 -5.86
CA ARG A 33 -3.55 -11.37 -7.06
C ARG A 33 -2.70 -11.14 -8.32
N THR A 34 -2.71 -12.11 -9.23
CA THR A 34 -2.07 -12.02 -10.56
C THR A 34 -2.98 -11.44 -11.64
N GLU A 35 -4.28 -11.36 -11.37
CA GLU A 35 -5.30 -10.86 -12.29
C GLU A 35 -5.65 -9.37 -12.04
N ARG A 36 -6.70 -8.87 -12.70
CA ARG A 36 -7.18 -7.50 -12.53
C ARG A 36 -7.48 -7.18 -11.07
N VAL A 37 -6.70 -6.25 -10.53
CA VAL A 37 -6.90 -5.72 -9.18
C VAL A 37 -8.18 -4.88 -9.15
N THR A 38 -9.18 -5.37 -8.40
CA THR A 38 -10.45 -4.65 -8.16
C THR A 38 -10.76 -4.57 -6.67
N MET A 39 -11.47 -3.53 -6.23
CA MET A 39 -11.88 -3.41 -4.82
C MET A 39 -12.71 -4.62 -4.35
N LEU A 40 -13.56 -5.17 -5.23
CA LEU A 40 -14.33 -6.39 -4.95
C LEU A 40 -13.40 -7.61 -4.80
N GLY A 41 -12.44 -7.76 -5.71
CA GLY A 41 -11.43 -8.82 -5.65
C GLY A 41 -10.61 -8.77 -4.35
N ILE A 42 -10.23 -7.57 -3.91
CA ILE A 42 -9.54 -7.35 -2.63
C ILE A 42 -10.45 -7.72 -1.45
N SER A 43 -11.72 -7.29 -1.45
CA SER A 43 -12.65 -7.56 -0.35
C SER A 43 -12.96 -9.05 -0.14
N ARG A 44 -12.81 -9.87 -1.17
CA ARG A 44 -13.05 -11.32 -1.11
C ARG A 44 -11.87 -12.10 -0.52
N TRP A 45 -10.71 -11.47 -0.37
CA TRP A 45 -9.49 -12.15 0.04
C TRP A 45 -9.34 -12.32 1.56
N PRO A 46 -9.58 -11.31 2.41
CA PRO A 46 -9.50 -11.50 3.85
C PRO A 46 -10.78 -12.19 4.38
N GLU A 47 -10.65 -13.37 4.99
CA GLU A 47 -11.77 -14.07 5.66
C GLU A 47 -12.43 -13.19 6.75
N LYS A 48 -11.67 -12.28 7.37
CA LYS A 48 -12.15 -11.27 8.32
C LYS A 48 -11.43 -9.94 8.10
N GLY A 49 -12.21 -8.85 7.95
CA GLY A 49 -11.69 -7.48 8.07
C GLY A 49 -11.83 -6.59 6.84
N GLY A 50 -12.36 -7.08 5.71
CA GLY A 50 -12.43 -6.30 4.47
C GLY A 50 -13.77 -6.37 3.76
N CYS A 51 -14.85 -5.81 4.32
CA CYS A 51 -16.03 -5.58 3.50
C CYS A 51 -15.69 -4.57 2.38
N TYR A 52 -16.40 -4.65 1.25
CA TYR A 52 -16.20 -3.73 0.13
C TYR A 52 -16.19 -2.26 0.56
N GLN A 53 -17.07 -1.89 1.51
CA GLN A 53 -17.14 -0.54 2.05
C GLN A 53 -15.86 -0.10 2.78
N THR A 54 -15.18 -1.02 3.48
CA THR A 54 -13.90 -0.74 4.15
C THR A 54 -12.81 -0.43 3.13
N ILE A 55 -12.73 -1.23 2.06
CA ILE A 55 -11.78 -1.01 0.96
C ILE A 55 -12.09 0.31 0.23
N GLN A 56 -13.37 0.56 -0.04
CA GLN A 56 -13.83 1.80 -0.65
C GLN A 56 -13.49 3.03 0.21
N ARG A 57 -13.70 2.97 1.54
CA ARG A 57 -13.34 4.05 2.47
C ARG A 57 -11.84 4.34 2.45
N PHE A 58 -11.01 3.30 2.38
CA PHE A 58 -9.56 3.48 2.28
C PHE A 58 -9.19 4.27 1.01
N PHE A 59 -9.67 3.84 -0.16
CA PHE A 59 -9.34 4.51 -1.43
C PHE A 59 -9.98 5.90 -1.60
N LYS A 60 -11.08 6.18 -0.89
CA LYS A 60 -11.68 7.52 -0.84
C LYS A 60 -11.01 8.45 0.18
N SER A 61 -10.15 7.92 1.06
CA SER A 61 -9.52 8.73 2.09
C SER A 61 -8.42 9.62 1.48
N PRO A 62 -8.32 10.89 1.90
CA PRO A 62 -7.19 11.72 1.50
C PRO A 62 -5.92 11.18 2.16
N ILE A 63 -5.02 10.64 1.34
CA ILE A 63 -3.71 10.16 1.74
C ILE A 63 -2.67 10.92 0.92
N VAL A 64 -1.70 11.53 1.60
CA VAL A 64 -0.56 12.17 0.93
C VAL A 64 0.40 11.08 0.50
N TRP A 65 0.11 10.45 -0.64
CA TRP A 65 0.82 9.27 -1.14
C TRP A 65 2.32 9.50 -1.31
N ALA A 66 2.73 10.69 -1.75
CA ALA A 66 4.14 11.04 -1.85
C ALA A 66 4.89 10.87 -0.52
N LYS A 67 4.30 11.30 0.61
CA LYS A 67 4.90 11.14 1.94
C LYS A 67 4.94 9.68 2.39
N VAL A 68 3.84 8.94 2.17
CA VAL A 68 3.74 7.53 2.54
C VAL A 68 4.78 6.70 1.78
N ASN A 69 4.84 6.87 0.45
CA ASN A 69 5.77 6.13 -0.40
C ASN A 69 7.22 6.50 -0.10
N TRP A 70 7.54 7.79 -0.01
CA TRP A 70 8.89 8.24 0.29
C TRP A 70 9.38 7.72 1.64
N PHE A 71 8.54 7.79 2.68
CA PHE A 71 8.92 7.31 4.00
C PHE A 71 9.14 5.79 4.02
N PHE A 72 8.30 5.03 3.32
CA PHE A 72 8.47 3.58 3.20
C PHE A 72 9.78 3.22 2.50
N ILE A 73 10.07 3.87 1.36
CA ILE A 73 11.32 3.71 0.61
C ILE A 73 12.52 4.05 1.51
N HIS A 74 12.49 5.22 2.14
CA HIS A 74 13.59 5.69 2.99
C HIS A 74 13.84 4.76 4.18
N ARG A 75 12.79 4.17 4.76
CA ARG A 75 12.91 3.32 5.95
C ARG A 75 13.40 1.90 5.64
N HIS A 76 13.05 1.36 4.49
CA HIS A 76 13.21 -0.07 4.21
C HIS A 76 13.98 -0.40 2.93
N LEU A 77 14.12 0.53 2.00
CA LEU A 77 14.68 0.28 0.67
C LEU A 77 15.93 1.12 0.36
N LEU A 78 16.18 2.20 1.10
CA LEU A 78 17.40 3.01 0.95
C LEU A 78 18.45 2.60 1.97
N ASP A 79 19.62 2.19 1.48
CA ASP A 79 20.85 2.13 2.24
C ASP A 79 21.75 3.31 1.82
N PRO A 80 22.10 4.24 2.73
CA PRO A 80 22.99 5.36 2.41
C PRO A 80 24.39 4.95 1.96
N ALA A 81 24.82 3.72 2.28
CA ALA A 81 26.13 3.19 1.89
C ALA A 81 26.13 2.55 0.49
N ASP A 82 24.96 2.40 -0.14
CA ASP A 82 24.80 1.73 -1.43
C ASP A 82 24.57 2.73 -2.57
N VAL A 83 24.78 2.28 -3.81
CA VAL A 83 24.57 3.09 -5.00
C VAL A 83 23.07 3.16 -5.32
N ILE A 84 22.49 4.35 -5.21
CA ILE A 84 21.07 4.59 -5.51
C ILE A 84 20.92 5.04 -6.97
N LEU A 85 20.21 4.23 -7.77
CA LEU A 85 19.79 4.62 -9.11
C LEU A 85 18.37 5.21 -9.05
N ILE A 86 18.20 6.46 -9.49
CA ILE A 86 16.89 7.12 -9.60
C ILE A 86 16.56 7.27 -11.08
N SER A 87 15.42 6.73 -11.50
CA SER A 87 14.88 6.89 -12.84
C SER A 87 13.43 7.38 -12.75
N GLY A 88 13.06 8.28 -13.66
CA GLY A 88 11.71 8.79 -13.80
C GLY A 88 11.23 8.58 -15.23
N ASP A 89 10.02 8.06 -15.37
CA ASP A 89 9.32 7.92 -16.64
C ASP A 89 7.92 8.53 -16.52
N GLU A 90 7.42 9.13 -17.59
CA GLU A 90 6.09 9.71 -17.64
C GLU A 90 5.18 8.82 -18.49
N SER A 91 4.16 8.23 -17.85
CA SER A 91 3.16 7.47 -18.57
C SER A 91 2.02 8.38 -19.03
N MET A 92 1.92 8.62 -20.33
CA MET A 92 0.76 9.28 -20.92
C MET A 92 -0.42 8.30 -21.00
N ARG A 93 -1.61 8.75 -20.58
CA ARG A 93 -2.83 7.98 -20.72
C ARG A 93 -3.34 8.14 -22.14
N LEU A 94 -3.34 7.05 -22.92
CA LEU A 94 -4.02 7.02 -24.22
C LEU A 94 -5.54 7.13 -23.95
N ASN A 95 -6.16 8.17 -24.54
CA ASN A 95 -7.59 8.43 -24.46
C ASN A 95 -8.37 7.53 -25.42
#